data_AF-A0A2U2BCB9-F1
#
_entry.id   AF-A0A2U2BCB9-F1
#
_cell.length_a   1.000
_cell.length_b   1.000
_cell.length_c   1.000
_cell.angle_alpha   90.00
_cell.angle_beta   90.00
_cell.angle_gamma   90.00
#
_symmetry.space_group_name_H-M   'P 1'
#
loop_
_entity.id
_entity.type
_entity.pdbx_description
1 polymer ?
#
loop_
_entity_poly.entity_id
_entity_poly.type
_entity_poly.pdbx_seq_one_letter_code
_entity_poly.pdbx_strand_id
1 'polypeptide(L)'
;MKPISEKIKKKPWLGWLIFFATIVVVFLLGLFASSIIERRAEATFAYTPQVEHGQYEPRNEVWGKNFPRQYQTYMQTADTSFQSKYNGAKKIDMLEEAPELVVLWADYGFSKEYNQGRGHYHAIDDIREILRTGAPIDGKESPMPNTCWTCKSPDVPRLMKEIGPAEFYKGSWEEKGHQIVNPIGCADCHDAETMNLRISRPALIEAFERQGKDVSMASHQEMRSLVCAQCHVEYYFNKEKVEGVPYLTFPWDNGFSVEAMEEYYDNMEFSDWTHGLSKAPMLKAQHPDYEVYSTGIHASRGVACADCHMPYMNEGGQKFTDHHIQSPLNNVANSCQVCHRDETEEIVKTVYKRQDQIAGNREKLEEILVRAHVEAKHAWDYGASDQQMGDILMDIRHAQWRWDFAAAGHGNSFHNPVEISRIIGDGINLAQEARIKLSRVLANLGQNEPIAYPDISTKAKAQAYLGMDMKKMNQEKEEFLSTVVPEWLEKAEKREAGYPVQIN
;
A
#
# COMPACT_ATOMS: atom_id res chain seq x y z
N MET A 1 62.63 -7.94 -30.75
CA MET A 1 61.64 -7.87 -31.86
C MET A 1 62.19 -6.92 -32.94
N LYS A 2 62.07 -7.24 -34.24
CA LYS A 2 62.52 -6.32 -35.30
C LYS A 2 61.69 -5.02 -35.29
N PRO A 3 62.30 -3.83 -35.48
CA PRO A 3 61.59 -2.55 -35.53
C PRO A 3 60.43 -2.59 -36.53
N ILE A 4 59.32 -1.92 -36.22
CA ILE A 4 58.16 -1.80 -37.12
C ILE A 4 58.58 -1.25 -38.49
N SER A 5 59.54 -0.31 -38.51
CA SER A 5 60.11 0.27 -39.73
C SER A 5 60.80 -0.77 -40.63
N GLU A 6 61.51 -1.75 -40.06
CA GLU A 6 62.13 -2.84 -40.84
C GLU A 6 61.11 -3.85 -41.36
N LYS A 7 60.03 -4.11 -40.60
CA LYS A 7 58.95 -5.01 -41.01
C LYS A 7 58.13 -4.43 -42.16
N ILE A 8 57.87 -3.11 -42.12
CA ILE A 8 57.15 -2.38 -43.18
C ILE A 8 57.99 -2.34 -44.47
N LYS A 9 59.32 -2.12 -44.38
CA LYS A 9 60.23 -2.19 -45.55
C LYS A 9 60.21 -3.56 -46.26
N LYS A 10 60.03 -4.65 -45.51
CA LYS A 10 59.97 -6.01 -46.08
C LYS A 10 58.59 -6.41 -46.60
N LYS A 11 57.52 -5.79 -46.09
CA LYS A 11 56.13 -6.08 -46.46
C LYS A 11 55.33 -4.77 -46.49
N PRO A 12 55.32 -4.04 -47.63
CA PRO A 12 54.68 -2.71 -47.73
C PRO A 12 53.18 -2.72 -47.38
N TRP A 13 52.48 -3.82 -47.64
CA TRP A 13 51.06 -4.00 -47.28
C TRP A 13 50.80 -3.91 -45.76
N LEU A 14 51.79 -4.24 -44.93
CA LEU A 14 51.69 -4.14 -43.48
C LEU A 14 51.61 -2.67 -43.02
N GLY A 15 52.28 -1.77 -43.73
CA GLY A 15 52.18 -0.32 -43.48
C GLY A 15 50.79 0.22 -43.79
N TRP A 16 50.22 -0.19 -44.94
CA TRP A 16 48.85 0.16 -45.31
C TRP A 16 47.81 -0.42 -44.34
N LEU A 17 47.99 -1.66 -43.89
CA LEU A 17 47.10 -2.27 -42.90
C LEU A 17 47.14 -1.54 -41.55
N ILE A 18 48.31 -1.15 -41.05
CA ILE A 18 48.43 -0.37 -39.81
C ILE A 18 47.80 1.02 -39.99
N PHE A 19 48.00 1.67 -41.14
CA PHE A 19 47.39 2.96 -41.45
C PHE A 19 45.86 2.90 -41.46
N PHE A 20 45.26 1.95 -42.18
CA PHE A 20 43.80 1.79 -42.21
C PHE A 20 43.25 1.38 -40.83
N ALA A 21 43.93 0.49 -40.10
CA ALA A 21 43.53 0.15 -38.73
C ALA A 21 43.56 1.37 -37.80
N THR A 22 44.57 2.24 -37.93
CA THR A 22 44.68 3.48 -37.15
C THR A 22 43.56 4.45 -37.51
N ILE A 23 43.22 4.60 -38.80
CA ILE A 23 42.08 5.43 -39.23
C ILE A 23 40.78 4.93 -38.61
N VAL A 24 40.53 3.62 -38.65
CA VAL A 24 39.31 3.02 -38.07
C VAL A 24 39.25 3.28 -36.56
N VAL A 25 40.36 3.09 -35.83
CA VAL A 25 40.41 3.34 -34.39
C VAL A 25 40.17 4.82 -34.08
N VAL A 26 40.83 5.75 -34.79
CA VAL A 26 40.65 7.19 -34.59
C VAL A 26 39.22 7.62 -34.93
N PHE A 27 38.62 7.06 -35.99
CA PHE A 27 37.23 7.31 -36.36
C PHE A 27 36.26 6.83 -35.28
N LEU A 28 36.43 5.62 -34.75
CA LEU A 28 35.62 5.09 -33.65
C LEU A 28 35.78 5.92 -32.36
N LEU A 29 37.00 6.39 -32.06
CA LEU A 29 37.24 7.30 -30.93
C LEU A 29 36.57 8.66 -31.15
N GLY A 30 36.57 9.17 -32.38
CA GLY A 30 35.84 10.39 -32.75
C GLY A 30 34.33 10.27 -32.58
N LEU A 31 33.74 9.15 -33.02
CA LEU A 31 32.32 8.85 -32.80
C LEU A 31 31.99 8.72 -31.31
N PHE A 32 32.86 8.07 -30.54
CA PHE A 32 32.69 7.93 -29.09
C PHE A 32 32.76 9.28 -28.37
N ALA A 33 33.73 10.13 -28.72
CA ALA A 33 33.84 11.48 -28.19
C ALA A 33 32.62 12.34 -28.54
N SER A 34 32.14 12.28 -29.79
CA SER A 34 30.91 12.96 -30.23
C SER A 34 29.70 12.52 -29.40
N SER A 35 29.53 11.21 -29.19
CA SER A 35 28.44 10.66 -28.39
C SER A 35 28.49 11.12 -26.93
N ILE A 36 29.68 11.21 -26.32
CA ILE A 36 29.84 11.73 -24.95
C ILE A 36 29.46 13.21 -24.88
N ILE A 37 29.89 14.02 -25.84
CA ILE A 37 29.62 15.47 -25.86
C ILE A 37 28.13 15.72 -26.04
N GLU A 38 27.48 15.03 -26.99
CA GLU A 38 26.03 15.13 -27.24
C GLU A 38 25.22 14.76 -25.99
N ARG A 39 25.56 13.62 -25.35
CA ARG A 39 24.92 13.20 -24.09
C ARG A 39 25.13 14.19 -22.94
N ARG A 40 26.31 14.80 -22.84
CA ARG A 40 26.58 15.84 -21.82
C ARG A 40 25.78 17.11 -22.09
N ALA A 41 25.66 17.52 -23.35
CA ALA A 41 24.88 18.67 -23.75
C ALA A 41 23.39 18.46 -23.44
N GLU A 42 22.83 17.30 -23.80
CA GLU A 42 21.46 16.90 -23.46
C GLU A 42 21.20 16.97 -21.95
N ALA A 43 22.14 16.50 -21.12
CA ALA A 43 22.02 16.58 -19.67
C ALA A 43 21.93 18.03 -19.16
N THR A 44 22.73 18.96 -19.71
CA THR A 44 22.68 20.38 -19.28
C THR A 44 21.37 21.10 -19.64
N PHE A 45 20.72 20.76 -20.76
CA PHE A 45 19.44 21.37 -21.15
C PHE A 45 18.22 20.72 -20.48
N ALA A 46 18.31 19.44 -20.12
CA ALA A 46 17.19 18.68 -19.54
C ALA A 46 16.78 19.13 -18.12
N TYR A 47 17.61 19.87 -17.38
CA TYR A 47 17.39 20.20 -15.97
C TYR A 47 17.09 21.68 -15.68
N THR A 48 16.81 22.50 -16.70
CA THR A 48 16.40 23.89 -16.45
C THR A 48 14.91 23.91 -16.04
N PRO A 49 14.56 24.32 -14.81
CA PRO A 49 13.17 24.37 -14.38
C PRO A 49 12.35 25.29 -15.28
N GLN A 50 11.26 24.76 -15.84
CA GLN A 50 10.30 25.50 -16.66
C GLN A 50 9.34 26.33 -15.80
N VAL A 51 9.10 25.89 -14.57
CA VAL A 51 8.24 26.58 -13.61
C VAL A 51 8.85 26.59 -12.22
N GLU A 52 8.56 27.64 -11.46
CA GLU A 52 8.80 27.68 -10.02
C GLU A 52 7.50 27.41 -9.27
N HIS A 53 7.57 26.53 -8.27
CA HIS A 53 6.46 26.16 -7.41
C HIS A 53 6.92 25.94 -5.97
N GLY A 54 5.99 26.04 -5.02
CA GLY A 54 6.29 25.81 -3.61
C GLY A 54 6.39 24.32 -3.23
N GLN A 55 6.88 24.06 -2.02
CA GLN A 55 6.98 22.72 -1.43
C GLN A 55 5.63 21.99 -1.34
N TYR A 56 4.55 22.73 -1.12
CA TYR A 56 3.22 22.17 -0.89
C TYR A 56 2.32 22.32 -2.11
N GLU A 57 2.90 22.45 -3.31
CA GLU A 57 2.16 22.38 -4.58
C GLU A 57 1.56 20.98 -4.77
N PRO A 58 0.24 20.79 -4.66
CA PRO A 58 -0.36 19.46 -4.71
C PRO A 58 -0.63 18.97 -6.15
N ARG A 59 -0.58 19.86 -7.15
CA ARG A 59 -0.91 19.55 -8.54
C ARG A 59 0.26 18.89 -9.25
N ASN A 60 0.16 17.58 -9.48
CA ASN A 60 1.24 16.76 -10.04
C ASN A 60 1.71 17.24 -11.43
N GLU A 61 0.81 17.79 -12.24
CA GLU A 61 1.12 18.34 -13.55
C GLU A 61 2.03 19.57 -13.51
N VAL A 62 2.06 20.32 -12.39
CA VAL A 62 2.98 21.46 -12.22
C VAL A 62 4.41 20.93 -12.06
N TRP A 63 4.61 19.91 -11.23
CA TRP A 63 5.90 19.22 -11.09
C TRP A 63 6.32 18.56 -12.41
N GLY A 64 5.37 18.01 -13.16
CA GLY A 64 5.61 17.38 -14.46
C GLY A 64 6.17 18.30 -15.54
N LYS A 65 5.98 19.63 -15.42
CA LYS A 65 6.64 20.61 -16.31
C LYS A 65 8.16 20.62 -16.14
N ASN A 66 8.65 20.38 -14.93
CA ASN A 66 10.08 20.30 -14.61
C ASN A 66 10.62 18.87 -14.74
N PHE A 67 9.79 17.86 -14.48
CA PHE A 67 10.19 16.44 -14.45
C PHE A 67 9.31 15.57 -15.36
N PRO A 68 9.34 15.81 -16.69
CA PRO A 68 8.38 15.20 -17.62
C PRO A 68 8.44 13.67 -17.66
N ARG A 69 9.62 13.05 -17.53
CA ARG A 69 9.75 11.58 -17.59
C ARG A 69 9.16 10.90 -16.35
N GLN A 70 9.44 11.45 -15.18
CA GLN A 70 8.89 10.99 -13.90
C GLN A 70 7.37 11.15 -13.91
N TYR A 71 6.87 12.31 -14.35
CA TYR A 71 5.43 12.54 -14.46
C TYR A 71 4.76 11.62 -15.47
N GLN A 72 5.33 11.45 -16.67
CA GLN A 72 4.76 10.57 -17.70
C GLN A 72 4.68 9.12 -17.23
N THR A 73 5.70 8.61 -16.56
CA THR A 73 5.67 7.25 -15.99
C THR A 73 4.71 7.14 -14.81
N TYR A 74 4.65 8.15 -13.93
CA TYR A 74 3.63 8.24 -12.88
C TYR A 74 2.20 8.15 -13.44
N MET A 75 1.91 8.87 -14.53
CA MET A 75 0.58 8.85 -15.17
C MET A 75 0.21 7.47 -15.71
N GLN A 76 1.17 6.57 -15.95
CA GLN A 76 0.87 5.18 -16.32
C GLN A 76 0.19 4.40 -15.19
N THR A 77 0.25 4.86 -13.93
CA THR A 77 -0.53 4.26 -12.84
C THR A 77 -2.05 4.43 -13.03
N ALA A 78 -2.49 5.26 -13.99
CA ALA A 78 -3.88 5.28 -14.43
C ALA A 78 -4.28 4.00 -15.19
N ASP A 79 -3.33 3.30 -15.82
CA ASP A 79 -3.57 2.05 -16.54
C ASP A 79 -3.89 0.90 -15.57
N THR A 80 -5.06 0.32 -15.72
CA THR A 80 -5.55 -0.81 -14.91
C THR A 80 -5.58 -2.12 -15.71
N SER A 81 -4.89 -2.19 -16.85
CA SER A 81 -4.93 -3.33 -17.77
C SER A 81 -4.20 -4.57 -17.25
N PHE A 82 -3.13 -4.39 -16.47
CA PHE A 82 -2.34 -5.51 -15.95
C PHE A 82 -3.01 -6.21 -14.76
N GLN A 83 -3.13 -7.53 -14.87
CA GLN A 83 -3.55 -8.42 -13.79
C GLN A 83 -2.62 -9.65 -13.78
N SER A 84 -1.93 -9.86 -12.66
CA SER A 84 -1.25 -11.12 -12.33
C SER A 84 -2.24 -12.13 -11.76
N LYS A 85 -1.80 -13.34 -11.42
CA LYS A 85 -2.69 -14.38 -10.86
C LYS A 85 -3.51 -13.92 -9.65
N TYR A 86 -2.87 -13.20 -8.72
CA TYR A 86 -3.49 -12.75 -7.47
C TYR A 86 -3.74 -11.26 -7.40
N ASN A 87 -2.81 -10.46 -7.94
CA ASN A 87 -2.81 -9.01 -7.75
C ASN A 87 -2.70 -8.25 -9.08
N GLY A 88 -2.76 -6.91 -9.07
CA GLY A 88 -2.43 -6.11 -10.26
C GLY A 88 -2.91 -4.67 -10.16
N ALA A 89 -3.01 -4.01 -11.32
CA ALA A 89 -3.57 -2.67 -11.40
C ALA A 89 -5.10 -2.69 -11.62
N LYS A 90 -5.68 -3.86 -11.92
CA LYS A 90 -7.13 -4.03 -12.07
C LYS A 90 -7.86 -3.88 -10.72
N LYS A 91 -9.02 -3.22 -10.74
CA LYS A 91 -9.94 -3.17 -9.60
C LYS A 91 -10.50 -4.57 -9.35
N ILE A 92 -10.12 -5.19 -8.24
CA ILE A 92 -10.53 -6.53 -7.81
C ILE A 92 -11.31 -6.40 -6.51
N ASP A 93 -12.55 -6.90 -6.50
CA ASP A 93 -13.42 -6.93 -5.33
C ASP A 93 -13.06 -8.13 -4.46
N MET A 94 -12.34 -7.88 -3.37
CA MET A 94 -11.82 -8.95 -2.53
C MET A 94 -12.93 -9.67 -1.76
N LEU A 95 -14.09 -9.04 -1.59
CA LEU A 95 -15.26 -9.68 -0.97
C LEU A 95 -15.97 -10.64 -1.93
N GLU A 96 -15.79 -10.45 -3.25
CA GLU A 96 -16.28 -11.40 -4.26
C GLU A 96 -15.31 -12.58 -4.40
N GLU A 97 -14.00 -12.32 -4.40
CA GLU A 97 -12.96 -13.36 -4.43
C GLU A 97 -12.96 -14.24 -3.15
N ALA A 98 -13.22 -13.64 -1.99
CA ALA A 98 -13.26 -14.33 -0.69
C ALA A 98 -14.43 -13.82 0.18
N PRO A 99 -15.65 -14.37 -0.01
CA PRO A 99 -16.84 -13.97 0.74
C PRO A 99 -16.74 -14.12 2.27
N GLU A 100 -15.84 -14.97 2.77
CA GLU A 100 -15.54 -15.15 4.19
C GLU A 100 -15.19 -13.83 4.87
N LEU A 101 -14.47 -12.93 4.17
CA LEU A 101 -14.06 -11.61 4.66
C LEU A 101 -15.26 -10.75 5.11
N VAL A 102 -16.42 -10.91 4.45
CA VAL A 102 -17.65 -10.21 4.85
C VAL A 102 -18.03 -10.60 6.28
N VAL A 103 -17.96 -11.90 6.60
CA VAL A 103 -18.31 -12.42 7.92
C VAL A 103 -17.26 -12.03 8.95
N LEU A 104 -15.97 -12.13 8.63
CA LEU A 104 -14.86 -11.78 9.53
C LEU A 104 -14.88 -10.29 9.93
N TRP A 105 -15.42 -9.44 9.07
CA TRP A 105 -15.57 -8.01 9.34
C TRP A 105 -17.02 -7.61 9.65
N ALA A 106 -17.83 -8.52 10.18
CA ALA A 106 -19.22 -8.22 10.50
C ALA A 106 -19.33 -7.01 11.45
N ASP A 107 -20.21 -6.08 11.10
CA ASP A 107 -20.40 -4.75 11.71
C ASP A 107 -19.23 -3.77 11.58
N TYR A 108 -18.24 -4.07 10.74
CA TYR A 108 -17.17 -3.15 10.37
C TYR A 108 -17.27 -2.70 8.92
N GLY A 109 -16.75 -1.50 8.60
CA GLY A 109 -16.88 -0.90 7.26
C GLY A 109 -16.39 -1.80 6.13
N PHE A 110 -15.37 -2.62 6.38
CA PHE A 110 -14.79 -3.53 5.40
C PHE A 110 -15.73 -4.66 4.94
N SER A 111 -16.76 -5.03 5.72
CA SER A 111 -17.80 -5.98 5.26
C SER A 111 -18.70 -5.41 4.15
N LYS A 112 -18.76 -4.08 4.03
CA LYS A 112 -19.55 -3.38 2.99
C LYS A 112 -18.82 -3.46 1.65
N GLU A 113 -17.55 -3.09 1.65
CA GLU A 113 -16.71 -3.10 0.46
C GLU A 113 -15.22 -3.09 0.82
N TYR A 114 -14.47 -3.98 0.18
CA TYR A 114 -13.03 -4.07 0.24
C TYR A 114 -12.51 -4.49 -1.12
N ASN A 115 -11.72 -3.60 -1.74
CA ASN A 115 -11.13 -3.82 -3.05
C ASN A 115 -9.61 -3.83 -2.89
N GLN A 116 -8.92 -4.63 -3.70
CA GLN A 116 -7.47 -4.58 -3.81
C GLN A 116 -7.04 -3.19 -4.28
N GLY A 117 -5.90 -2.70 -3.75
CA GLY A 117 -5.27 -1.49 -4.28
C GLY A 117 -4.98 -1.60 -5.78
N ARG A 118 -5.24 -0.50 -6.50
CA ARG A 118 -4.82 -0.27 -7.89
C ARG A 118 -3.80 0.88 -7.95
N GLY A 119 -3.51 1.40 -9.14
CA GLY A 119 -2.49 2.43 -9.30
C GLY A 119 -2.80 3.73 -8.55
N HIS A 120 -1.75 4.41 -8.09
CA HIS A 120 -1.81 5.61 -7.24
C HIS A 120 -2.67 6.75 -7.81
N TYR A 121 -2.77 6.85 -9.14
CA TYR A 121 -3.65 7.80 -9.82
C TYR A 121 -5.10 7.73 -9.32
N HIS A 122 -5.58 6.54 -8.97
CA HIS A 122 -6.98 6.31 -8.57
C HIS A 122 -7.23 6.50 -7.07
N ALA A 123 -6.22 6.89 -6.27
CA ALA A 123 -6.34 6.93 -4.82
C ALA A 123 -7.48 7.83 -4.30
N ILE A 124 -7.72 8.96 -4.98
CA ILE A 124 -8.81 9.90 -4.67
C ILE A 124 -10.17 9.36 -5.11
N ASP A 125 -10.24 8.75 -6.29
CA ASP A 125 -11.47 8.16 -6.81
C ASP A 125 -11.91 7.00 -5.92
N ASP A 126 -10.99 6.10 -5.58
CA ASP A 126 -11.28 4.92 -4.76
C ASP A 126 -11.78 5.28 -3.36
N ILE A 127 -11.20 6.29 -2.69
CA ILE A 127 -11.69 6.71 -1.37
C ILE A 127 -13.05 7.43 -1.44
N ARG A 128 -13.36 8.08 -2.56
CA ARG A 128 -14.67 8.70 -2.80
C ARG A 128 -15.73 7.67 -3.15
N GLU A 129 -15.39 6.64 -3.91
CA GLU A 129 -16.30 5.60 -4.41
C GLU A 129 -16.61 4.53 -3.37
N ILE A 130 -15.65 4.19 -2.50
CA ILE A 130 -15.81 3.07 -1.57
C ILE A 130 -16.99 3.28 -0.60
N LEU A 131 -17.83 2.26 -0.41
CA LEU A 131 -18.96 2.29 0.52
C LEU A 131 -18.55 2.53 1.99
N ARG A 132 -17.27 2.34 2.33
CA ARG A 132 -16.74 2.56 3.69
C ARG A 132 -16.89 4.01 4.15
N THR A 133 -16.72 4.99 3.25
CA THR A 133 -16.89 6.41 3.56
C THR A 133 -18.36 6.86 3.58
N GLY A 134 -19.30 5.95 3.32
CA GLY A 134 -20.72 6.24 3.30
C GLY A 134 -21.12 7.23 2.19
N ALA A 135 -22.28 7.86 2.38
CA ALA A 135 -22.85 8.84 1.45
C ALA A 135 -23.27 10.09 2.24
N PRO A 136 -22.33 11.02 2.49
CA PRO A 136 -22.58 12.24 3.24
C PRO A 136 -23.31 13.27 2.34
N ILE A 137 -24.64 13.16 2.31
CA ILE A 137 -25.56 14.02 1.55
C ILE A 137 -26.44 14.78 2.55
N ASP A 138 -26.89 15.99 2.21
CA ASP A 138 -27.83 16.78 3.02
C ASP A 138 -27.39 17.01 4.48
N GLY A 139 -26.09 17.19 4.71
CA GLY A 139 -25.52 17.41 6.04
C GLY A 139 -25.38 16.14 6.90
N LYS A 140 -25.63 14.95 6.34
CA LYS A 140 -25.27 13.68 6.97
C LYS A 140 -23.75 13.55 7.01
N GLU A 141 -23.21 13.31 8.21
CA GLU A 141 -21.78 13.09 8.38
C GLU A 141 -21.34 11.73 7.83
N SER A 142 -20.11 11.66 7.31
CA SER A 142 -19.49 10.39 6.96
C SER A 142 -19.25 9.57 8.24
N PRO A 143 -19.41 8.23 8.21
CA PRO A 143 -18.98 7.37 9.31
C PRO A 143 -17.46 7.35 9.50
N MET A 144 -16.68 7.87 8.54
CA MET A 144 -15.23 7.88 8.56
C MET A 144 -14.70 9.27 8.92
N PRO A 145 -13.59 9.37 9.66
CA PRO A 145 -12.99 10.65 10.01
C PRO A 145 -12.14 11.24 8.89
N ASN A 146 -11.78 12.52 9.02
CA ASN A 146 -10.83 13.20 8.11
C ASN A 146 -9.48 12.48 8.00
N THR A 147 -9.09 11.70 9.01
CA THR A 147 -7.89 10.85 9.00
C THR A 147 -7.83 9.88 7.82
N CYS A 148 -8.96 9.46 7.25
CA CYS A 148 -8.99 8.56 6.09
C CYS A 148 -8.33 9.17 4.83
N TRP A 149 -8.23 10.51 4.73
CA TRP A 149 -7.54 11.18 3.62
C TRP A 149 -6.01 11.05 3.65
N THR A 150 -5.42 10.78 4.81
CA THR A 150 -3.98 11.01 5.08
C THR A 150 -3.05 10.38 4.05
N CYS A 151 -3.39 9.17 3.61
CA CYS A 151 -2.54 8.35 2.73
C CYS A 151 -3.00 8.39 1.27
N LYS A 152 -3.71 9.45 0.84
CA LYS A 152 -4.37 9.49 -0.49
C LYS A 152 -3.96 10.68 -1.37
N SER A 153 -3.27 11.68 -0.82
CA SER A 153 -3.11 12.95 -1.54
C SER A 153 -1.98 13.86 -1.07
N PRO A 154 -1.30 14.58 -1.99
CA PRO A 154 -0.39 15.67 -1.69
C PRO A 154 -1.09 16.96 -1.22
N ASP A 155 -2.43 17.00 -1.13
CA ASP A 155 -3.16 18.06 -0.42
C ASP A 155 -3.08 17.91 1.10
N VAL A 156 -2.88 16.69 1.61
CA VAL A 156 -2.77 16.41 3.04
C VAL A 156 -1.62 17.16 3.72
N PRO A 157 -0.35 17.09 3.25
CA PRO A 157 0.75 17.81 3.88
C PRO A 157 0.60 19.33 3.71
N ARG A 158 -0.04 19.80 2.63
CA ARG A 158 -0.42 21.21 2.43
C ARG A 158 -1.38 21.68 3.53
N LEU A 159 -2.49 20.97 3.72
CA LEU A 159 -3.46 21.30 4.77
C LEU A 159 -2.87 21.16 6.17
N MET A 160 -2.14 20.08 6.46
CA MET A 160 -1.46 19.93 7.76
C MET A 160 -0.46 21.06 8.04
N LYS A 161 0.15 21.65 7.01
CA LYS A 161 1.01 22.83 7.18
C LYS A 161 0.20 24.09 7.51
N GLU A 162 -0.98 24.25 6.92
CA GLU A 162 -1.87 25.40 7.12
C GLU A 162 -2.55 25.38 8.49
N ILE A 163 -3.09 24.22 8.91
CA ILE A 163 -3.97 24.12 10.10
C ILE A 163 -3.41 23.23 11.22
N GLY A 164 -2.32 22.49 10.98
CA GLY A 164 -1.74 21.53 11.92
C GLY A 164 -2.34 20.11 11.82
N PRO A 165 -1.59 19.06 12.21
CA PRO A 165 -2.06 17.67 12.09
C PRO A 165 -3.32 17.33 12.89
N ALA A 166 -3.41 17.79 14.16
CA ALA A 166 -4.57 17.51 15.01
C ALA A 166 -5.86 18.13 14.45
N GLU A 167 -5.81 19.38 13.96
CA GLU A 167 -6.96 20.04 13.34
C GLU A 167 -7.28 19.44 11.96
N PHE A 168 -6.28 18.88 11.27
CA PHE A 168 -6.53 18.09 10.08
C PHE A 168 -7.31 16.80 10.38
N TYR A 169 -6.99 16.08 11.46
CA TYR A 169 -7.67 14.82 11.80
C TYR A 169 -9.05 15.00 12.41
N LYS A 170 -9.37 16.19 12.94
CA LYS A 170 -10.66 16.50 13.53
C LYS A 170 -11.78 16.50 12.48
N GLY A 171 -12.96 16.02 12.87
CA GLY A 171 -14.17 16.02 12.05
C GLY A 171 -14.31 14.81 11.12
N SER A 172 -15.41 14.78 10.40
CA SER A 172 -15.81 13.71 9.48
C SER A 172 -15.21 13.91 8.08
N TRP A 173 -15.00 12.82 7.35
CA TRP A 173 -14.26 12.74 6.09
C TRP A 173 -14.74 13.73 5.02
N GLU A 174 -16.03 13.97 4.94
CA GLU A 174 -16.63 14.84 3.93
C GLU A 174 -16.24 16.31 4.07
N GLU A 175 -15.91 16.76 5.28
CA GLU A 175 -15.62 18.19 5.57
C GLU A 175 -14.45 18.71 4.73
N LYS A 176 -13.47 17.84 4.45
CA LYS A 176 -12.27 18.17 3.66
C LYS A 176 -12.32 17.68 2.23
N GLY A 177 -13.42 17.11 1.77
CA GLY A 177 -13.53 16.57 0.41
C GLY A 177 -13.28 17.58 -0.71
N HIS A 178 -13.65 18.85 -0.47
CA HIS A 178 -13.36 19.96 -1.38
C HIS A 178 -11.92 20.47 -1.31
N GLN A 179 -11.14 20.10 -0.28
CA GLN A 179 -9.76 20.51 -0.08
C GLN A 179 -8.74 19.46 -0.56
N ILE A 180 -9.17 18.21 -0.71
CA ILE A 180 -8.29 17.06 -0.97
C ILE A 180 -8.76 16.42 -2.28
N VAL A 181 -8.13 16.83 -3.39
CA VAL A 181 -8.59 16.47 -4.74
C VAL A 181 -7.50 15.93 -5.64
N ASN A 182 -6.24 16.16 -5.31
CA ASN A 182 -5.11 15.69 -6.10
C ASN A 182 -4.74 14.26 -5.67
N PRO A 183 -4.54 13.30 -6.59
CA PRO A 183 -4.09 11.95 -6.23
C PRO A 183 -2.65 11.94 -5.73
N ILE A 184 -2.28 10.87 -5.02
CA ILE A 184 -0.93 10.62 -4.47
C ILE A 184 0.13 11.05 -5.48
N GLY A 185 1.08 11.87 -5.05
CA GLY A 185 1.80 12.74 -5.95
C GLY A 185 3.24 13.08 -5.57
N CYS A 186 3.85 13.99 -6.33
CA CYS A 186 5.24 14.37 -6.19
C CYS A 186 5.55 14.91 -4.77
N ALA A 187 4.70 15.81 -4.25
CA ALA A 187 4.88 16.47 -2.97
C ALA A 187 4.73 15.54 -1.74
N ASP A 188 4.20 14.32 -1.93
CA ASP A 188 4.12 13.31 -0.87
C ASP A 188 5.51 12.75 -0.53
N CYS A 189 6.41 12.70 -1.51
CA CYS A 189 7.69 12.01 -1.41
C CYS A 189 8.91 12.90 -1.66
N HIS A 190 8.76 14.05 -2.33
CA HIS A 190 9.88 14.90 -2.75
C HIS A 190 9.89 16.28 -2.09
N ASP A 191 11.10 16.73 -1.79
CA ASP A 191 11.42 18.11 -1.48
C ASP A 191 11.45 18.95 -2.77
N ALA A 192 10.76 20.10 -2.80
CA ALA A 192 10.58 20.88 -4.04
C ALA A 192 11.83 21.65 -4.47
N GLU A 193 12.77 21.92 -3.56
CA GLU A 193 13.98 22.65 -3.86
C GLU A 193 15.12 21.70 -4.28
N THR A 194 15.26 20.60 -3.55
CA THR A 194 16.40 19.68 -3.69
C THR A 194 16.08 18.40 -4.46
N MET A 195 14.79 18.08 -4.65
CA MET A 195 14.28 16.79 -5.14
C MET A 195 14.67 15.57 -4.28
N ASN A 196 15.27 15.80 -3.11
CA ASN A 196 15.55 14.73 -2.16
C ASN A 196 14.25 14.07 -1.70
N LEU A 197 14.35 12.79 -1.36
CA LEU A 197 13.25 12.08 -0.70
C LEU A 197 13.01 12.71 0.67
N ARG A 198 11.74 12.90 1.02
CA ARG A 198 11.32 13.44 2.31
C ARG A 198 10.15 12.67 2.89
N ILE A 199 10.01 12.74 4.21
CA ILE A 199 8.81 12.29 4.91
C ILE A 199 7.89 13.50 5.13
N SER A 200 6.72 13.46 4.52
CA SER A 200 5.67 14.49 4.59
C SER A 200 4.55 14.14 5.58
N ARG A 201 4.52 12.90 6.10
CA ARG A 201 3.53 12.43 7.09
C ARG A 201 4.09 12.44 8.51
N PRO A 202 3.51 13.21 9.45
CA PRO A 202 3.95 13.24 10.84
C PRO A 202 3.92 11.88 11.53
N ALA A 203 2.90 11.05 11.26
CA ALA A 203 2.73 9.75 11.92
C ALA A 203 3.95 8.83 11.82
N LEU A 204 4.66 8.84 10.67
CA LEU A 204 5.89 8.06 10.49
C LEU A 204 7.04 8.61 11.35
N ILE A 205 7.23 9.93 11.35
CA ILE A 205 8.26 10.60 12.16
C ILE A 205 8.01 10.31 13.64
N GLU A 206 6.78 10.54 14.10
CA GLU A 206 6.37 10.30 15.49
C GLU A 206 6.52 8.84 15.90
N ALA A 207 6.28 7.88 15.00
CA ALA A 207 6.48 6.46 15.29
C ALA A 207 7.96 6.11 15.49
N PHE A 208 8.85 6.67 14.68
CA PHE A 208 10.29 6.52 14.89
C PHE A 208 10.77 7.21 16.17
N GLU A 209 10.25 8.40 16.48
CA GLU A 209 10.56 9.13 17.72
C GLU A 209 10.17 8.31 18.97
N ARG A 210 9.00 7.66 18.97
CA ARG A 210 8.58 6.77 20.07
C ARG A 210 9.48 5.55 20.25
N GLN A 211 10.15 5.11 19.18
CA GLN A 211 11.20 4.08 19.24
C GLN A 211 12.58 4.64 19.64
N GLY A 212 12.70 5.94 19.92
CA GLY A 212 13.98 6.61 20.19
C GLY A 212 14.89 6.73 18.96
N LYS A 213 14.32 6.74 17.75
CA LYS A 213 15.03 6.85 16.47
C LYS A 213 14.69 8.17 15.79
N ASP A 214 15.68 8.72 15.08
CA ASP A 214 15.50 9.89 14.22
C ASP A 214 15.42 9.44 12.75
N VAL A 215 14.24 9.54 12.14
CA VAL A 215 14.03 9.14 10.73
C VAL A 215 14.81 10.02 9.75
N SER A 216 15.21 11.23 10.14
CA SER A 216 16.01 12.13 9.28
C SER A 216 17.45 11.63 9.09
N MET A 217 17.92 10.74 9.95
CA MET A 217 19.23 10.09 9.86
C MET A 217 19.24 8.87 8.93
N ALA A 218 18.09 8.51 8.34
CA ALA A 218 17.99 7.41 7.40
C ALA A 218 18.90 7.63 6.18
N SER A 219 19.60 6.59 5.77
CA SER A 219 20.38 6.59 4.54
C SER A 219 19.48 6.73 3.31
N HIS A 220 20.07 7.13 2.18
CA HIS A 220 19.31 7.21 0.92
C HIS A 220 18.64 5.87 0.55
N GLN A 221 19.27 4.73 0.84
CA GLN A 221 18.70 3.42 0.55
C GLN A 221 17.52 3.09 1.48
N GLU A 222 17.56 3.47 2.75
CA GLU A 222 16.42 3.33 3.66
C GLU A 222 15.26 4.25 3.25
N MET A 223 15.57 5.49 2.84
CA MET A 223 14.56 6.44 2.37
C MET A 223 13.79 5.94 1.14
N ARG A 224 14.40 5.11 0.29
CA ARG A 224 13.75 4.44 -0.86
C ARG A 224 12.68 3.40 -0.46
N SER A 225 12.57 3.07 0.82
CA SER A 225 11.44 2.33 1.40
C SER A 225 10.60 3.19 2.34
N LEU A 226 11.21 4.10 3.10
CA LEU A 226 10.49 4.92 4.09
C LEU A 226 9.48 5.89 3.46
N VAL A 227 9.73 6.38 2.23
CA VAL A 227 8.72 7.19 1.52
C VAL A 227 7.45 6.39 1.22
N CYS A 228 7.55 5.07 1.05
CA CYS A 228 6.41 4.16 0.92
C CYS A 228 5.74 3.91 2.28
N ALA A 229 6.55 3.76 3.34
CA ALA A 229 6.12 3.53 4.73
C ALA A 229 5.36 4.72 5.36
N GLN A 230 5.21 5.83 4.63
CA GLN A 230 4.30 6.90 5.01
C GLN A 230 2.82 6.46 4.95
N CYS A 231 2.53 5.46 4.12
CA CYS A 231 1.18 5.00 3.81
C CYS A 231 1.02 3.48 3.90
N HIS A 232 2.02 2.72 3.46
CA HIS A 232 2.01 1.27 3.33
C HIS A 232 2.43 0.58 4.64
N VAL A 233 1.62 0.79 5.68
CA VAL A 233 1.86 0.37 7.06
C VAL A 233 0.56 0.05 7.77
N GLU A 234 0.65 -0.72 8.85
CA GLU A 234 -0.41 -0.88 9.83
C GLU A 234 -0.62 0.41 10.64
N TYR A 235 -1.89 0.72 10.92
CA TYR A 235 -2.26 1.90 11.70
C TYR A 235 -3.61 1.75 12.39
N TYR A 236 -3.80 2.55 13.43
CA TYR A 236 -5.09 2.78 14.07
C TYR A 236 -5.34 4.28 14.31
N PHE A 237 -6.54 4.59 14.79
CA PHE A 237 -6.93 5.95 15.17
C PHE A 237 -6.95 6.11 16.68
N ASN A 238 -5.91 6.76 17.21
CA ASN A 238 -5.76 7.02 18.64
C ASN A 238 -6.55 8.27 19.03
N LYS A 239 -7.65 8.08 19.77
CA LYS A 239 -8.52 9.17 20.29
C LYS A 239 -8.06 9.75 21.62
N GLU A 240 -7.04 9.17 22.24
CA GLU A 240 -6.49 9.59 23.53
C GLU A 240 -5.29 10.54 23.35
N LYS A 241 -4.57 10.42 22.23
CA LYS A 241 -3.42 11.28 21.91
C LYS A 241 -3.80 12.76 21.84
N VAL A 242 -4.94 13.05 21.22
CA VAL A 242 -5.63 14.33 21.28
C VAL A 242 -7.08 14.02 21.53
N GLU A 243 -7.59 14.43 22.69
CA GLU A 243 -8.91 14.06 23.20
C GLU A 243 -10.01 14.12 22.12
N GLY A 244 -10.58 12.96 21.79
CA GLY A 244 -11.68 12.81 20.84
C GLY A 244 -11.30 12.92 19.37
N VAL A 245 -10.05 13.24 19.04
CA VAL A 245 -9.56 13.34 17.65
C VAL A 245 -9.01 11.98 17.21
N PRO A 246 -9.49 11.37 16.12
CA PRO A 246 -9.01 10.08 15.63
C PRO A 246 -7.61 10.21 14.99
N TYR A 247 -6.58 10.41 15.82
CA TYR A 247 -5.23 10.73 15.39
C TYR A 247 -4.52 9.51 14.79
N LEU A 248 -4.02 9.63 13.56
CA LEU A 248 -3.31 8.53 12.88
C LEU A 248 -2.08 8.11 13.69
N THR A 249 -2.01 6.85 14.09
CA THR A 249 -0.90 6.32 14.91
C THR A 249 -0.49 4.95 14.40
N PHE A 250 0.82 4.73 14.24
CA PHE A 250 1.39 3.42 13.91
C PHE A 250 1.72 2.67 15.22
N PRO A 251 1.26 1.43 15.44
CA PRO A 251 1.40 0.69 16.70
C PRO A 251 2.80 0.07 16.86
N TRP A 252 3.85 0.85 16.61
CA TRP A 252 5.21 0.36 16.41
C TRP A 252 6.09 0.43 17.67
N ASP A 253 5.52 0.86 18.79
CA ASP A 253 6.25 1.14 20.03
C ASP A 253 7.03 -0.09 20.54
N ASN A 254 6.48 -1.30 20.34
CA ASN A 254 7.10 -2.57 20.73
C ASN A 254 7.85 -3.29 19.58
N GLY A 255 7.85 -2.73 18.38
CA GLY A 255 8.43 -3.33 17.18
C GLY A 255 7.40 -3.59 16.07
N PHE A 256 7.84 -4.31 15.02
CA PHE A 256 7.06 -4.51 13.79
C PHE A 256 6.43 -5.91 13.66
N SER A 257 6.67 -6.82 14.62
CA SER A 257 6.06 -8.15 14.56
C SER A 257 4.58 -8.10 14.91
N VAL A 258 3.81 -9.05 14.37
CA VAL A 258 2.38 -9.17 14.65
C VAL A 258 2.11 -9.33 16.16
N GLU A 259 2.99 -10.03 16.89
CA GLU A 259 2.86 -10.20 18.34
C GLU A 259 3.17 -8.93 19.12
N ALA A 260 4.16 -8.14 18.68
CA ALA A 260 4.52 -6.89 19.36
C ALA A 260 3.38 -5.87 19.25
N MET A 261 2.72 -5.82 18.09
CA MET A 261 1.54 -4.99 17.87
C MET A 261 0.31 -5.54 18.60
N GLU A 262 0.11 -6.88 18.63
CA GLU A 262 -0.94 -7.51 19.45
C GLU A 262 -0.82 -7.10 20.91
N GLU A 263 0.39 -7.24 21.50
CA GLU A 263 0.68 -6.84 22.87
C GLU A 263 0.50 -5.33 23.08
N TYR A 264 0.88 -4.50 22.11
CA TYR A 264 0.64 -3.06 22.16
C TYR A 264 -0.86 -2.75 22.26
N TYR A 265 -1.69 -3.37 21.41
CA TYR A 265 -3.12 -3.15 21.40
C TYR A 265 -3.81 -3.68 22.66
N ASP A 266 -3.39 -4.84 23.16
CA ASP A 266 -3.97 -5.47 24.34
C ASP A 266 -3.65 -4.70 25.63
N ASN A 267 -2.43 -4.18 25.75
CA ASN A 267 -2.02 -3.40 26.93
C ASN A 267 -2.83 -2.11 27.13
N MET A 268 -3.43 -1.59 26.04
CA MET A 268 -4.33 -0.44 26.10
C MET A 268 -5.80 -0.83 25.92
N GLU A 269 -6.12 -2.12 25.98
CA GLU A 269 -7.47 -2.68 25.83
C GLU A 269 -8.20 -2.15 24.57
N PHE A 270 -7.44 -1.88 23.50
CA PHE A 270 -7.98 -1.24 22.30
C PHE A 270 -8.77 -2.22 21.43
N SER A 271 -9.82 -1.70 20.81
CA SER A 271 -10.56 -2.41 19.77
C SER A 271 -11.03 -1.44 18.70
N ASP A 272 -10.85 -1.83 17.43
CA ASP A 272 -11.39 -1.09 16.30
C ASP A 272 -12.92 -1.22 16.23
N TRP A 273 -13.45 -2.40 16.50
CA TRP A 273 -14.88 -2.66 16.58
C TRP A 273 -15.22 -3.92 17.39
N THR A 274 -16.45 -3.97 17.90
CA THR A 274 -17.03 -5.20 18.45
C THR A 274 -17.66 -6.02 17.33
N HIS A 275 -17.22 -7.27 17.15
CA HIS A 275 -17.70 -8.12 16.07
C HIS A 275 -19.22 -8.41 16.15
N GLY A 276 -19.95 -8.23 15.05
CA GLY A 276 -21.42 -8.33 15.05
C GLY A 276 -21.99 -9.68 15.49
N LEU A 277 -21.31 -10.79 15.15
CA LEU A 277 -21.71 -12.15 15.53
C LEU A 277 -21.18 -12.59 16.91
N SER A 278 -19.86 -12.74 17.05
CA SER A 278 -19.24 -13.26 18.27
C SER A 278 -19.17 -12.28 19.43
N LYS A 279 -19.35 -10.97 19.20
CA LYS A 279 -19.12 -9.91 20.19
C LYS A 279 -17.66 -9.79 20.66
N ALA A 280 -16.72 -10.39 19.95
CA ALA A 280 -15.30 -10.25 20.27
C ALA A 280 -14.82 -8.80 20.03
N PRO A 281 -13.94 -8.25 20.89
CA PRO A 281 -13.32 -6.95 20.67
C PRO A 281 -12.21 -7.10 19.62
N MET A 282 -12.47 -6.71 18.38
CA MET A 282 -11.58 -7.01 17.26
C MET A 282 -10.53 -5.92 17.04
N LEU A 283 -9.44 -6.35 16.39
CA LEU A 283 -8.43 -5.51 15.76
C LEU A 283 -8.54 -5.65 14.25
N LYS A 284 -8.36 -4.54 13.52
CA LYS A 284 -8.23 -4.54 12.06
C LYS A 284 -6.76 -4.33 11.73
N ALA A 285 -6.21 -5.16 10.84
CA ALA A 285 -4.92 -4.87 10.22
C ALA A 285 -5.12 -4.17 8.86
N GLN A 286 -4.34 -3.14 8.57
CA GLN A 286 -4.36 -2.38 7.32
C GLN A 286 -2.98 -2.47 6.69
N HIS A 287 -2.90 -3.14 5.53
CA HIS A 287 -1.73 -3.14 4.64
C HIS A 287 -0.36 -3.01 5.35
N PRO A 288 0.03 -3.96 6.23
CA PRO A 288 1.31 -3.96 6.95
C PRO A 288 2.47 -4.33 6.00
N ASP A 289 2.59 -3.60 4.89
CA ASP A 289 3.51 -3.92 3.81
C ASP A 289 4.95 -3.66 4.27
N TYR A 290 5.23 -2.51 4.88
CA TYR A 290 6.57 -2.17 5.36
C TYR A 290 7.04 -3.08 6.49
N GLU A 291 6.16 -3.40 7.42
CA GLU A 291 6.46 -4.23 8.60
C GLU A 291 6.82 -5.64 8.18
N VAL A 292 6.00 -6.26 7.32
CA VAL A 292 6.27 -7.60 6.80
C VAL A 292 7.48 -7.59 5.86
N TYR A 293 7.62 -6.58 4.99
CA TYR A 293 8.80 -6.43 4.14
C TYR A 293 10.08 -6.32 4.96
N SER A 294 10.09 -5.53 6.04
CA SER A 294 11.29 -5.19 6.81
C SER A 294 11.96 -6.41 7.47
N THR A 295 11.17 -7.46 7.73
CA THR A 295 11.65 -8.74 8.29
C THR A 295 11.96 -9.79 7.21
N GLY A 296 11.72 -9.45 5.94
CA GLY A 296 11.89 -10.34 4.79
C GLY A 296 13.33 -10.42 4.28
N ILE A 297 13.58 -11.44 3.44
CA ILE A 297 14.92 -11.68 2.88
C ILE A 297 15.41 -10.51 2.03
N HIS A 298 14.54 -9.88 1.22
CA HIS A 298 14.92 -8.74 0.36
C HIS A 298 15.38 -7.53 1.20
N ALA A 299 14.62 -7.16 2.23
CA ALA A 299 15.01 -6.08 3.15
C ALA A 299 16.33 -6.41 3.87
N SER A 300 16.49 -7.64 4.36
CA SER A 300 17.73 -8.08 5.03
C SER A 300 18.98 -8.02 4.13
N ARG A 301 18.79 -7.99 2.80
CA ARG A 301 19.86 -7.81 1.80
C ARG A 301 19.96 -6.37 1.28
N GLY A 302 19.21 -5.44 1.86
CA GLY A 302 19.23 -4.02 1.51
C GLY A 302 18.48 -3.66 0.24
N VAL A 303 17.61 -4.54 -0.29
CA VAL A 303 16.77 -4.25 -1.47
C VAL A 303 15.56 -3.43 -1.03
N ALA A 304 15.46 -2.18 -1.47
CA ALA A 304 14.38 -1.26 -1.12
C ALA A 304 13.09 -1.51 -1.90
N CYS A 305 11.98 -0.93 -1.43
CA CYS A 305 10.69 -0.96 -2.16
C CYS A 305 10.84 -0.44 -3.59
N ALA A 306 11.55 0.68 -3.73
CA ALA A 306 11.83 1.30 -5.03
C ALA A 306 12.72 0.46 -5.95
N ASP A 307 13.49 -0.52 -5.46
CA ASP A 307 14.29 -1.37 -6.36
C ASP A 307 13.39 -2.29 -7.21
N CYS A 308 12.24 -2.72 -6.66
CA CYS A 308 11.28 -3.58 -7.36
C CYS A 308 10.13 -2.79 -8.00
N HIS A 309 9.58 -1.80 -7.30
CA HIS A 309 8.36 -1.09 -7.73
C HIS A 309 8.62 0.19 -8.52
N MET A 310 9.84 0.73 -8.43
CA MET A 310 10.25 1.94 -9.13
C MET A 310 11.65 1.74 -9.75
N PRO A 311 11.83 0.69 -10.58
CA PRO A 311 13.15 0.35 -11.09
C PRO A 311 13.73 1.50 -11.93
N TYR A 312 15.05 1.54 -12.03
CA TYR A 312 15.69 2.52 -12.90
C TYR A 312 15.43 2.18 -14.38
N MET A 313 15.14 3.21 -15.18
CA MET A 313 15.02 3.11 -16.63
C MET A 313 16.03 4.01 -17.33
N ASN A 314 16.33 3.66 -18.57
CA ASN A 314 17.15 4.47 -19.46
C ASN A 314 16.33 4.83 -20.70
N GLU A 315 16.24 6.12 -21.00
CA GLU A 315 15.67 6.62 -22.25
C GLU A 315 16.71 7.52 -22.91
N GLY A 316 17.17 7.11 -24.10
CA GLY A 316 18.31 7.75 -24.75
C GLY A 316 19.58 7.68 -23.88
N GLY A 317 20.16 8.85 -23.58
CA GLY A 317 21.35 8.98 -22.73
C GLY A 317 21.08 9.14 -21.23
N GLN A 318 19.81 9.23 -20.81
CA GLN A 318 19.45 9.62 -19.45
C GLN A 318 18.87 8.46 -18.64
N LYS A 319 19.43 8.26 -17.44
CA LYS A 319 18.90 7.35 -16.43
C LYS A 319 17.91 8.10 -15.53
N PHE A 320 16.75 7.53 -15.28
CA PHE A 320 15.76 8.06 -14.35
C PHE A 320 15.04 6.92 -13.63
N THR A 321 14.24 7.26 -12.62
CA THR A 321 13.44 6.29 -11.85
C THR A 321 12.06 6.17 -12.48
N ASP A 322 11.64 4.94 -12.79
CA ASP A 322 10.27 4.66 -13.23
C ASP A 322 9.29 4.99 -12.11
N HIS A 323 8.37 5.91 -12.35
CA HIS A 323 7.29 6.23 -11.40
C HIS A 323 6.00 5.50 -11.73
N HIS A 324 5.99 4.56 -12.67
CA HIS A 324 4.90 3.61 -12.82
C HIS A 324 4.93 2.58 -11.69
N ILE A 325 4.49 2.99 -10.50
CA ILE A 325 4.41 2.12 -9.32
C ILE A 325 3.37 1.03 -9.58
N GLN A 326 3.84 -0.18 -9.78
CA GLN A 326 3.05 -1.31 -10.26
C GLN A 326 3.52 -2.63 -9.67
N SER A 327 2.86 -3.73 -10.06
CA SER A 327 3.37 -5.08 -9.78
C SER A 327 4.71 -5.29 -10.50
N PRO A 328 5.79 -5.69 -9.81
CA PRO A 328 7.07 -6.02 -10.43
C PRO A 328 6.97 -7.15 -11.47
N LEU A 329 5.91 -7.95 -11.41
CA LEU A 329 5.63 -9.00 -12.40
C LEU A 329 5.24 -8.45 -13.78
N ASN A 330 4.84 -7.17 -13.88
CA ASN A 330 4.63 -6.51 -15.17
C ASN A 330 5.94 -6.01 -15.80
N ASN A 331 7.03 -5.93 -15.02
CA ASN A 331 8.33 -5.42 -15.46
C ASN A 331 9.48 -6.25 -14.88
N VAL A 332 9.43 -7.58 -15.08
CA VAL A 332 10.38 -8.54 -14.47
C VAL A 332 11.82 -8.26 -14.86
N ALA A 333 12.06 -7.80 -16.09
CA ALA A 333 13.41 -7.52 -16.59
C ALA A 333 14.11 -6.43 -15.77
N ASN A 334 13.42 -5.33 -15.48
CA ASN A 334 14.01 -4.21 -14.75
C ASN A 334 13.88 -4.36 -13.22
N SER A 335 12.92 -5.15 -12.75
CA SER A 335 12.65 -5.32 -11.31
C SER A 335 13.40 -6.50 -10.69
N CYS A 336 13.44 -7.65 -11.38
CA CYS A 336 13.97 -8.90 -10.83
C CYS A 336 15.32 -9.28 -11.46
N GLN A 337 15.43 -9.20 -12.79
CA GLN A 337 16.61 -9.71 -13.53
C GLN A 337 17.86 -8.83 -13.41
N VAL A 338 17.75 -7.69 -12.72
CA VAL A 338 18.89 -6.89 -12.26
C VAL A 338 19.74 -7.65 -11.23
N CYS A 339 19.13 -8.59 -10.48
CA CYS A 339 19.79 -9.41 -9.46
C CYS A 339 19.68 -10.92 -9.75
N HIS A 340 18.57 -11.36 -10.35
CA HIS A 340 18.30 -12.76 -10.65
C HIS A 340 18.72 -13.14 -12.08
N ARG A 341 19.25 -14.36 -12.26
CA ARG A 341 19.72 -14.86 -13.57
C ARG A 341 18.76 -15.85 -14.22
N ASP A 342 17.64 -16.12 -13.57
CA ASP A 342 16.60 -17.01 -14.07
C ASP A 342 15.78 -16.33 -15.19
N GLU A 343 15.20 -17.15 -16.04
CA GLU A 343 14.26 -16.71 -17.07
C GLU A 343 12.98 -16.15 -16.44
N THR A 344 12.37 -15.16 -17.11
CA THR A 344 11.16 -14.47 -16.62
C THR A 344 10.06 -15.44 -16.19
N GLU A 345 9.81 -16.49 -16.98
CA GLU A 345 8.76 -17.47 -16.68
C GLU A 345 9.03 -18.23 -15.38
N GLU A 346 10.28 -18.62 -15.10
CA GLU A 346 10.64 -19.34 -13.87
C GLU A 346 10.59 -18.44 -12.63
N ILE A 347 10.95 -17.16 -12.76
CA ILE A 347 10.76 -16.16 -11.70
C ILE A 347 9.26 -16.04 -11.37
N VAL A 348 8.42 -15.78 -12.37
CA VAL A 348 6.98 -15.61 -12.21
C VAL A 348 6.34 -16.86 -11.60
N LYS A 349 6.70 -18.04 -12.09
CA LYS A 349 6.23 -19.33 -11.56
C LYS A 349 6.64 -19.54 -10.10
N THR A 350 7.84 -19.13 -9.71
CA THR A 350 8.29 -19.20 -8.32
C THR A 350 7.48 -18.27 -7.42
N VAL A 351 7.18 -17.05 -7.90
CA VAL A 351 6.31 -16.11 -7.17
C VAL A 351 4.92 -16.72 -6.99
N TYR A 352 4.27 -17.17 -8.06
CA TYR A 352 2.94 -17.78 -7.98
C TYR A 352 2.91 -19.02 -7.10
N LYS A 353 3.92 -19.89 -7.16
CA LYS A 353 3.98 -21.06 -6.26
C LYS A 353 3.90 -20.67 -4.78
N ARG A 354 4.55 -19.58 -4.38
CA ARG A 354 4.53 -19.10 -2.98
C ARG A 354 3.17 -18.52 -2.63
N GLN A 355 2.62 -17.71 -3.53
CA GLN A 355 1.30 -17.13 -3.36
C GLN A 355 0.21 -18.21 -3.26
N ASP A 356 0.27 -19.26 -4.09
CA ASP A 356 -0.63 -20.43 -4.03
C ASP A 356 -0.59 -21.12 -2.67
N GLN A 357 0.62 -21.40 -2.17
CA GLN A 357 0.80 -22.09 -0.89
C GLN A 357 0.27 -21.27 0.29
N ILE A 358 0.49 -19.96 0.27
CA ILE A 358 0.03 -19.05 1.31
C ILE A 358 -1.48 -18.83 1.23
N ALA A 359 -2.03 -18.66 0.02
CA ALA A 359 -3.45 -18.51 -0.20
C ALA A 359 -4.23 -19.71 0.35
N GLY A 360 -3.78 -20.94 0.06
CA GLY A 360 -4.44 -22.15 0.58
C GLY A 360 -4.43 -22.25 2.11
N ASN A 361 -3.36 -21.81 2.77
CA ASN A 361 -3.32 -21.77 4.24
C ASN A 361 -4.23 -20.66 4.81
N ARG A 362 -4.23 -19.48 4.17
CA ARG A 362 -5.05 -18.33 4.55
C ARG A 362 -6.54 -18.66 4.44
N GLU A 363 -6.97 -19.24 3.33
CA GLU A 363 -8.36 -19.70 3.10
C GLU A 363 -8.80 -20.69 4.19
N LYS A 364 -7.88 -21.57 4.62
CA LYS A 364 -8.20 -22.50 5.71
C LYS A 364 -8.41 -21.79 7.04
N LEU A 365 -7.62 -20.78 7.35
CA LEU A 365 -7.80 -19.95 8.54
C LEU A 365 -9.12 -19.18 8.49
N GLU A 366 -9.45 -18.59 7.34
CA GLU A 366 -10.72 -17.89 7.11
C GLU A 366 -11.92 -18.78 7.39
N GLU A 367 -11.92 -20.01 6.87
CA GLU A 367 -12.97 -20.99 7.13
C GLU A 367 -13.12 -21.28 8.64
N ILE A 368 -12.01 -21.46 9.36
CA ILE A 368 -12.04 -21.75 10.80
C ILE A 368 -12.55 -20.54 11.58
N LEU A 369 -12.12 -19.32 11.24
CA LEU A 369 -12.56 -18.10 11.90
C LEU A 369 -14.05 -17.82 11.68
N VAL A 370 -14.56 -17.98 10.44
CA VAL A 370 -15.99 -17.88 10.15
C VAL A 370 -16.78 -18.81 11.06
N ARG A 371 -16.33 -20.06 11.19
CA ARG A 371 -16.97 -21.03 12.07
C ARG A 371 -16.90 -20.58 13.53
N ALA A 372 -15.75 -20.12 14.01
CA ALA A 372 -15.60 -19.62 15.37
C ALA A 372 -16.55 -18.46 15.68
N HIS A 373 -16.72 -17.50 14.76
CA HIS A 373 -17.66 -16.39 14.94
C HIS A 373 -19.12 -16.83 14.99
N VAL A 374 -19.51 -17.77 14.11
CA VAL A 374 -20.87 -18.31 14.08
C VAL A 374 -21.15 -19.16 15.33
N GLU A 375 -20.20 -19.99 15.75
CA GLU A 375 -20.32 -20.81 16.96
C GLU A 375 -20.39 -19.94 18.23
N ALA A 376 -19.59 -18.87 18.31
CA ALA A 376 -19.68 -17.89 19.39
C ALA A 376 -21.04 -17.19 19.44
N LYS A 377 -21.61 -16.84 18.28
CA LYS A 377 -22.98 -16.31 18.22
C LYS A 377 -24.00 -17.30 18.79
N HIS A 378 -23.88 -18.59 18.45
CA HIS A 378 -24.76 -19.63 19.00
C HIS A 378 -24.57 -19.77 20.51
N ALA A 379 -23.34 -19.71 21.04
CA ALA A 379 -23.11 -19.74 22.48
C ALA A 379 -23.86 -18.62 23.19
N TRP A 380 -23.85 -17.40 22.63
CA TRP A 380 -24.65 -16.28 23.15
C TRP A 380 -26.15 -16.54 23.07
N ASP A 381 -26.66 -17.05 21.96
CA ASP A 381 -28.09 -17.36 21.79
C ASP A 381 -28.59 -18.41 22.82
N TYR A 382 -27.68 -19.27 23.30
CA TYR A 382 -27.95 -20.29 24.33
C TYR A 382 -27.64 -19.81 25.77
N GLY A 383 -27.33 -18.52 25.96
CA GLY A 383 -27.17 -17.92 27.28
C GLY A 383 -25.79 -18.14 27.91
N ALA A 384 -24.73 -18.26 27.10
CA ALA A 384 -23.37 -18.16 27.61
C ALA A 384 -23.17 -16.82 28.34
N SER A 385 -22.41 -16.86 29.44
CA SER A 385 -22.02 -15.67 30.20
C SER A 385 -20.72 -15.06 29.69
N ASP A 386 -20.49 -13.79 29.98
CA ASP A 386 -19.22 -13.09 29.66
C ASP A 386 -18.01 -13.83 30.22
N GLN A 387 -18.11 -14.41 31.42
CA GLN A 387 -17.05 -15.20 32.03
C GLN A 387 -16.72 -16.47 31.23
N GLN A 388 -17.72 -17.14 30.66
CA GLN A 388 -17.50 -18.33 29.83
C GLN A 388 -16.91 -17.97 28.46
N MET A 389 -17.19 -16.76 27.97
CA MET A 389 -16.79 -16.30 26.65
C MET A 389 -15.46 -15.54 26.65
N GLY A 390 -15.01 -14.97 27.76
CA GLY A 390 -13.81 -14.11 27.84
C GLY A 390 -12.59 -14.67 27.09
N ASP A 391 -12.09 -15.84 27.49
CA ASP A 391 -10.93 -16.48 26.85
C ASP A 391 -11.19 -16.85 25.37
N ILE A 392 -12.43 -17.21 25.02
CA ILE A 392 -12.83 -17.55 23.65
C ILE A 392 -12.75 -16.32 22.75
N LEU A 393 -13.25 -15.19 23.24
CA LEU A 393 -13.25 -13.95 22.47
C LEU A 393 -11.82 -13.44 22.25
N MET A 394 -10.93 -13.62 23.23
CA MET A 394 -9.51 -13.30 23.08
C MET A 394 -8.81 -14.22 22.07
N ASP A 395 -9.08 -15.52 22.09
CA ASP A 395 -8.55 -16.42 21.06
C ASP A 395 -9.04 -16.02 19.65
N ILE A 396 -10.33 -15.66 19.50
CA ILE A 396 -10.90 -15.18 18.23
C ILE A 396 -10.22 -13.88 17.78
N ARG A 397 -10.09 -12.91 18.68
CA ARG A 397 -9.41 -11.63 18.43
C ARG A 397 -7.99 -11.87 17.92
N HIS A 398 -7.19 -12.65 18.65
CA HIS A 398 -5.79 -12.92 18.34
C HIS A 398 -5.60 -13.77 17.08
N ALA A 399 -6.49 -14.73 16.84
CA ALA A 399 -6.49 -15.51 15.62
C ALA A 399 -6.82 -14.65 14.39
N GLN A 400 -7.85 -13.80 14.50
CA GLN A 400 -8.22 -12.91 13.40
C GLN A 400 -7.20 -11.80 13.19
N TRP A 401 -6.60 -11.25 14.25
CA TRP A 401 -5.50 -10.29 14.12
C TRP A 401 -4.35 -10.86 13.29
N ARG A 402 -3.91 -12.09 13.59
CA ARG A 402 -2.88 -12.78 12.81
C ARG A 402 -3.31 -13.04 11.37
N TRP A 403 -4.54 -13.49 11.16
CA TRP A 403 -5.09 -13.66 9.81
C TRP A 403 -5.07 -12.34 9.02
N ASP A 404 -5.61 -11.27 9.60
CA ASP A 404 -5.79 -9.99 8.93
C ASP A 404 -4.42 -9.36 8.65
N PHE A 405 -3.47 -9.43 9.59
CA PHE A 405 -2.10 -8.97 9.38
C PHE A 405 -1.43 -9.69 8.19
N ALA A 406 -1.71 -10.99 8.02
CA ALA A 406 -1.23 -11.75 6.88
C ALA A 406 -1.96 -11.44 5.55
N ALA A 407 -3.27 -11.15 5.61
CA ALA A 407 -4.12 -10.95 4.44
C ALA A 407 -4.18 -9.49 3.94
N ALA A 408 -4.00 -8.51 4.82
CA ALA A 408 -4.22 -7.10 4.52
C ALA A 408 -3.15 -6.49 3.61
N GLY A 409 -1.92 -7.03 3.62
CA GLY A 409 -0.86 -6.65 2.68
C GLY A 409 -0.83 -7.60 1.48
N HIS A 410 -1.37 -7.17 0.34
CA HIS A 410 -1.53 -8.02 -0.85
C HIS A 410 -0.19 -8.56 -1.41
N GLY A 411 0.91 -7.83 -1.20
CA GLY A 411 2.27 -8.24 -1.59
C GLY A 411 3.00 -9.12 -0.58
N ASN A 412 2.46 -9.29 0.63
CA ASN A 412 3.19 -9.88 1.76
C ASN A 412 3.53 -11.35 1.58
N SER A 413 2.72 -12.08 0.82
CA SER A 413 3.01 -13.46 0.38
C SER A 413 4.29 -13.58 -0.45
N PHE A 414 4.76 -12.47 -1.04
CA PHE A 414 6.06 -12.39 -1.72
C PHE A 414 7.13 -11.69 -0.86
N HIS A 415 6.77 -10.60 -0.16
CA HIS A 415 7.73 -9.83 0.64
C HIS A 415 8.38 -10.66 1.75
N ASN A 416 7.59 -11.46 2.46
CA ASN A 416 8.08 -12.39 3.48
C ASN A 416 7.22 -13.65 3.59
N PRO A 417 7.31 -14.59 2.63
CA PRO A 417 6.47 -15.78 2.58
C PRO A 417 6.61 -16.69 3.81
N VAL A 418 7.79 -16.72 4.43
CA VAL A 418 8.06 -17.58 5.59
C VAL A 418 7.34 -17.03 6.81
N GLU A 419 7.47 -15.73 7.07
CA GLU A 419 6.79 -15.09 8.20
C GLU A 419 5.28 -15.13 8.03
N ILE A 420 4.76 -14.82 6.83
CA ILE A 420 3.33 -14.92 6.56
C ILE A 420 2.80 -16.34 6.81
N SER A 421 3.53 -17.38 6.40
CA SER A 421 3.11 -18.76 6.67
C SER A 421 3.15 -19.11 8.16
N ARG A 422 4.08 -18.57 8.95
CA ARG A 422 4.14 -18.75 10.41
C ARG A 422 2.95 -18.09 11.08
N ILE A 423 2.69 -16.81 10.77
CA ILE A 423 1.58 -16.03 11.31
C ILE A 423 0.23 -16.73 11.05
N ILE A 424 0.01 -17.22 9.82
CA ILE A 424 -1.20 -17.97 9.49
C ILE A 424 -1.28 -19.28 10.30
N GLY A 425 -0.17 -19.99 10.46
CA GLY A 425 -0.12 -21.21 11.28
C GLY A 425 -0.51 -20.96 12.74
N ASP A 426 -0.02 -19.88 13.33
CA ASP A 426 -0.35 -19.47 14.70
C ASP A 426 -1.83 -19.06 14.81
N GLY A 427 -2.35 -18.34 13.82
CA GLY A 427 -3.76 -18.00 13.72
C GLY A 427 -4.66 -19.24 13.64
N ILE A 428 -4.27 -20.26 12.87
CA ILE A 428 -5.00 -21.55 12.80
C ILE A 428 -5.05 -22.21 14.17
N ASN A 429 -3.93 -22.23 14.89
CA ASN A 429 -3.86 -22.83 16.21
C ASN A 429 -4.84 -22.14 17.18
N LEU A 430 -4.81 -20.81 17.25
CA LEU A 430 -5.69 -20.02 18.13
C LEU A 430 -7.16 -20.15 17.75
N ALA A 431 -7.49 -20.09 16.45
CA ALA A 431 -8.87 -20.25 15.99
C ALA A 431 -9.41 -21.65 16.34
N GLN A 432 -8.60 -22.70 16.27
CA GLN A 432 -9.00 -24.05 16.68
C GLN A 432 -9.19 -24.16 18.20
N GLU A 433 -8.31 -23.56 19.00
CA GLU A 433 -8.48 -23.51 20.47
C GLU A 433 -9.78 -22.79 20.86
N ALA A 434 -10.11 -21.67 20.19
CA ALA A 434 -11.39 -20.99 20.39
C ALA A 434 -12.58 -21.93 20.14
N ARG A 435 -12.55 -22.68 19.04
CA ARG A 435 -13.63 -23.61 18.67
C ARG A 435 -13.75 -24.81 19.62
N ILE A 436 -12.62 -25.32 20.13
CA ILE A 436 -12.61 -26.37 21.16
C ILE A 436 -13.26 -25.86 22.46
N LYS A 437 -12.91 -24.65 22.90
CA LYS A 437 -13.51 -24.00 24.07
C LYS A 437 -15.00 -23.74 23.85
N LEU A 438 -15.40 -23.24 22.67
CA LEU A 438 -16.80 -23.03 22.28
C LEU A 438 -17.62 -24.32 22.35
N SER A 439 -17.10 -25.43 21.81
CA SER A 439 -17.78 -26.72 21.87
C SER A 439 -18.05 -27.17 23.31
N ARG A 440 -17.12 -26.94 24.24
CA ARG A 440 -17.31 -27.24 25.67
C ARG A 440 -18.36 -26.34 26.32
N VAL A 441 -18.35 -25.04 26.01
CA VAL A 441 -19.35 -24.09 26.52
C VAL A 441 -20.75 -24.48 26.03
N LEU A 442 -20.90 -24.73 24.74
CA LEU A 442 -22.17 -25.17 24.13
C LEU A 442 -22.67 -26.49 24.74
N ALA A 443 -21.78 -27.48 24.92
CA ALA A 443 -22.14 -28.74 25.55
C ALA A 443 -22.64 -28.57 26.99
N ASN A 444 -22.00 -27.69 27.77
CA ASN A 444 -22.43 -27.36 29.13
C ASN A 444 -23.78 -26.63 29.16
N LEU A 445 -24.11 -25.89 28.10
CA LEU A 445 -25.41 -25.25 27.89
C LEU A 445 -26.46 -26.21 27.29
N GLY A 446 -26.12 -27.50 27.15
CA GLY A 446 -27.02 -28.54 26.66
C GLY A 446 -27.07 -28.68 25.14
N GLN A 447 -26.22 -27.97 24.39
CA GLN A 447 -26.15 -28.03 22.93
C GLN A 447 -24.98 -28.92 22.48
N ASN A 448 -25.30 -30.13 22.01
CA ASN A 448 -24.31 -31.12 21.54
C ASN A 448 -24.46 -31.47 20.05
N GLU A 449 -25.41 -30.85 19.36
CA GLU A 449 -25.64 -31.08 17.94
C GLU A 449 -24.70 -30.23 17.06
N PRO A 450 -24.36 -30.69 15.84
CA PRO A 450 -23.62 -29.89 14.88
C PRO A 450 -24.29 -28.54 14.61
N ILE A 451 -23.50 -27.47 14.60
CA ILE A 451 -23.98 -26.12 14.27
C ILE A 451 -24.13 -25.98 12.76
N ALA A 452 -25.30 -25.48 12.34
CA ALA A 452 -25.54 -25.10 10.96
C ALA A 452 -24.81 -23.79 10.63
N TYR A 453 -24.03 -23.80 9.56
CA TYR A 453 -23.36 -22.59 9.07
C TYR A 453 -24.21 -21.90 8.00
N PRO A 454 -24.17 -20.56 7.94
CA PRO A 454 -24.85 -19.82 6.89
C PRO A 454 -24.25 -20.16 5.52
N ASP A 455 -25.09 -20.11 4.48
CA ASP A 455 -24.61 -20.15 3.11
C ASP A 455 -23.99 -18.80 2.76
N ILE A 456 -22.67 -18.74 2.73
CA ILE A 456 -21.87 -17.56 2.37
C ILE A 456 -21.11 -17.78 1.07
N SER A 457 -21.58 -18.68 0.19
CA SER A 457 -20.90 -19.05 -1.07
C SER A 457 -20.69 -17.90 -2.07
N THR A 458 -21.30 -16.74 -1.83
CA THR A 458 -21.08 -15.52 -2.60
C THR A 458 -21.08 -14.30 -1.67
N LYS A 459 -20.43 -13.22 -2.09
CA LYS A 459 -20.45 -11.92 -1.40
C LYS A 459 -21.86 -11.50 -1.01
N ALA A 460 -22.79 -11.54 -1.97
CA ALA A 460 -24.17 -11.12 -1.77
C ALA A 460 -24.89 -11.95 -0.69
N LYS A 461 -24.64 -13.27 -0.63
CA LYS A 461 -25.22 -14.12 0.41
C LYS A 461 -24.60 -13.83 1.78
N ALA A 462 -23.29 -13.62 1.86
CA ALA A 462 -22.63 -13.23 3.09
C ALA A 462 -23.13 -11.88 3.63
N GLN A 463 -23.31 -10.88 2.77
CA GLN A 463 -23.84 -9.56 3.14
C GLN A 463 -25.33 -9.65 3.55
N ALA A 464 -26.12 -10.48 2.86
CA ALA A 464 -27.50 -10.74 3.24
C ALA A 464 -27.61 -11.46 4.60
N TYR A 465 -26.70 -12.40 4.89
CA TYR A 465 -26.62 -13.06 6.19
C TYR A 465 -26.39 -12.07 7.34
N LEU A 466 -25.60 -11.03 7.10
CA LEU A 466 -25.38 -9.93 8.06
C LEU A 466 -26.50 -8.86 8.04
N GLY A 467 -27.56 -9.04 7.24
CA GLY A 467 -28.69 -8.11 7.18
C GLY A 467 -28.38 -6.77 6.50
N MET A 468 -27.37 -6.72 5.63
CA MET A 468 -26.93 -5.48 5.00
C MET A 468 -27.83 -5.08 3.81
N ASP A 469 -28.38 -3.87 3.82
CA ASP A 469 -29.12 -3.32 2.68
C ASP A 469 -28.16 -2.74 1.63
N MET A 470 -27.55 -3.64 0.85
CA MET A 470 -26.58 -3.29 -0.18
C MET A 470 -27.20 -2.44 -1.29
N LYS A 471 -28.48 -2.65 -1.61
CA LYS A 471 -29.15 -1.86 -2.65
C LYS A 471 -29.23 -0.39 -2.22
N LYS A 472 -29.71 -0.14 -0.99
CA LYS A 472 -29.80 1.21 -0.45
C LYS A 472 -28.42 1.87 -0.35
N MET A 473 -27.43 1.18 0.20
CA MET A 473 -26.08 1.76 0.35
C MET A 473 -25.46 2.15 -1.00
N ASN A 474 -25.61 1.32 -2.04
CA ASN A 474 -25.11 1.66 -3.38
C ASN A 474 -25.86 2.83 -4.00
N GLN A 475 -27.19 2.90 -3.84
CA GLN A 475 -28.00 4.02 -4.34
C GLN A 475 -27.63 5.35 -3.66
N GLU A 476 -27.50 5.36 -2.33
CA GLU A 476 -27.06 6.55 -1.60
C GLU A 476 -25.65 6.96 -2.05
N LYS A 477 -24.75 6.00 -2.31
CA LYS A 477 -23.39 6.29 -2.77
C LYS A 477 -23.37 6.92 -4.16
N GLU A 478 -24.16 6.40 -5.09
CA GLU A 478 -24.31 6.94 -6.44
C GLU A 478 -24.86 8.38 -6.42
N GLU A 479 -25.84 8.64 -5.56
CA GLU A 479 -26.38 9.98 -5.33
C GLU A 479 -25.29 10.94 -4.80
N PHE A 480 -24.51 10.50 -3.81
CA PHE A 480 -23.40 11.30 -3.27
C PHE A 480 -22.36 11.65 -4.36
N LEU A 481 -21.96 10.66 -5.17
CA LEU A 481 -20.97 10.84 -6.23
C LEU A 481 -21.47 11.79 -7.34
N SER A 482 -22.78 11.78 -7.63
CA SER A 482 -23.37 12.60 -8.69
C SER A 482 -23.76 14.02 -8.25
N THR A 483 -23.89 14.26 -6.94
CA THR A 483 -24.34 15.55 -6.39
C THR A 483 -23.25 16.31 -5.64
N VAL A 484 -22.62 15.69 -4.64
CA VAL A 484 -21.69 16.36 -3.71
C VAL A 484 -20.27 16.45 -4.27
N VAL A 485 -19.77 15.38 -4.91
CA VAL A 485 -18.41 15.37 -5.46
C VAL A 485 -18.18 16.44 -6.54
N PRO A 486 -19.12 16.69 -7.49
CA PRO A 486 -18.97 17.80 -8.43
C PRO A 486 -18.82 19.17 -7.75
N GLU A 487 -19.57 19.43 -6.68
CA GLU A 487 -19.45 20.68 -5.91
C GLU A 487 -18.08 20.81 -5.22
N TRP A 488 -17.53 19.70 -4.73
CA TRP A 488 -16.17 19.68 -4.17
C TRP A 488 -15.13 20.04 -5.21
N LEU A 489 -15.25 19.47 -6.41
CA LEU A 489 -14.33 19.72 -7.51
C LEU A 489 -14.42 21.18 -7.99
N GLU A 490 -15.63 21.75 -8.11
CA GLU A 490 -15.80 23.16 -8.48
C GLU A 490 -15.15 24.11 -7.45
N LYS A 491 -15.33 23.84 -6.16
CA LYS A 491 -14.68 24.60 -5.08
C LYS A 491 -13.16 24.47 -5.13
N ALA A 492 -12.66 23.27 -5.42
CA ALA A 492 -11.23 23.01 -5.53
C ALA A 492 -10.61 23.72 -6.72
N GLU A 493 -11.25 23.67 -7.89
CA GLU A 493 -10.80 24.35 -9.11
C GLU A 493 -10.67 25.87 -8.88
N LYS A 494 -11.68 26.49 -8.26
CA LYS A 494 -11.64 27.91 -7.89
C LYS A 494 -10.50 28.26 -6.93
N ARG A 495 -10.21 27.38 -5.95
CA ARG A 495 -9.09 27.56 -5.01
C ARG A 495 -7.75 27.46 -5.75
N GLU A 496 -7.57 26.41 -6.55
CA GLU A 496 -6.31 26.09 -7.21
C GLU A 496 -5.95 27.06 -8.35
N ALA A 497 -6.94 27.70 -8.96
CA ALA A 497 -6.73 28.80 -9.91
C ALA A 497 -5.93 29.97 -9.28
N GLY A 498 -5.96 30.12 -7.96
CA GLY A 498 -5.20 31.14 -7.22
C GLY A 498 -3.79 30.72 -6.80
N TYR A 499 -3.39 29.45 -7.01
CA TYR A 499 -2.09 28.99 -6.52
C TYR A 499 -0.93 29.54 -7.36
N PRO A 500 0.13 30.07 -6.73
CA PRO A 500 1.24 30.72 -7.42
C PRO A 500 2.09 29.69 -8.18
N VAL A 501 2.20 29.85 -9.50
CA VAL A 501 3.16 29.14 -10.35
C VAL A 501 3.79 30.17 -11.28
N GLN A 502 5.11 30.35 -11.19
CA GLN A 502 5.83 31.27 -12.07
C GLN A 502 6.41 30.47 -13.24
N ILE A 503 6.25 30.97 -14.47
CA ILE A 503 6.82 30.36 -15.68
C ILE A 503 8.14 31.07 -15.96
N ASN A 504 9.21 30.30 -16.13
CA ASN A 504 10.56 30.79 -16.39
C ASN A 504 10.83 31.07 -17.88
#